data_AF-A0A1G1YQ65-F1
#
_entry.id   AF-A0A1G1YQ65-F1
#
_cell.length_a   1.000
_cell.length_b   1.000
_cell.length_c   1.000
_cell.angle_alpha   90.00
_cell.angle_beta   90.00
_cell.angle_gamma   90.00
#
_symmetry.space_group_name_H-M   'P 1'
#
loop_
_entity.id
_entity.type
_entity.pdbx_description
1 polymer ?
#
loop_
_entity_poly.entity_id
_entity_poly.type
_entity_poly.pdbx_seq_one_letter_code
_entity_poly.pdbx_strand_id
1 'polypeptide(L)'
;MTVMPTDPFVRIPPQNIESEKALLGSIMLRHEAMHDVSDIVFPESFYDRRHRTIYEAMLELFAKKEPIDLLSLTSRLKEKKLLDDVGGRVYLAELVHAVPASTNVKYYAETVQKKSILRNLIAASDFIGELGYDEESEVAELLDDAEKRIFSVTGTAVGSTFVKLKDSIEEAWERLDMLHKSGAKMRGVPTGFKQLDHKLSGLQKSDLVILAARPSMGKTSLALDIARHAAQEHNIPVGIFSLETSAQQLVDRMFAADSRIDAWKLRTGDIKTDEEFLRLQDSMDRLSKAPIFIDDMAGNGLLQMRSAARKLKREHGLGLLIVDYLQLITTPRRYESMVQQVTEISRSLKSLARELDIPVLALSQLSRAVEQRQGEPRLSDLRDSGSIEQDADVVMFIHRKDKQQKNAENEKTNIADILIEKHRNGPTGRLELYFDEKRSTFLNLEKDDSYTAGANAPAYDPFKEGDENF
;
A
#
# COMPACT_ATOMS: atom_id res chain seq x y z
N MET A 1 47.35 -29.30 0.17
CA MET A 1 46.41 -30.32 0.70
C MET A 1 45.04 -29.65 0.77
N THR A 2 44.30 -29.75 -0.31
CA THR A 2 42.98 -29.16 -0.49
C THR A 2 42.01 -30.06 0.26
N VAL A 3 41.40 -29.55 1.34
CA VAL A 3 40.34 -30.27 2.05
C VAL A 3 39.13 -30.28 1.12
N MET A 4 38.89 -31.42 0.47
CA MET A 4 37.63 -31.66 -0.22
C MET A 4 36.51 -31.69 0.83
N PRO A 5 35.38 -31.00 0.62
CA PRO A 5 34.23 -31.18 1.47
C PRO A 5 33.64 -32.58 1.22
N THR A 6 33.64 -33.33 2.30
CA THR A 6 32.89 -34.55 2.62
C THR A 6 31.60 -34.76 1.81
N ASP A 7 31.49 -35.96 1.23
CA ASP A 7 30.31 -36.74 0.80
C ASP A 7 28.91 -36.05 0.90
N PRO A 8 28.12 -35.95 -0.20
CA PRO A 8 26.78 -35.39 -0.16
C PRO A 8 25.82 -36.37 0.55
N PHE A 9 25.66 -36.20 1.86
CA PHE A 9 24.55 -36.80 2.59
C PHE A 9 23.23 -36.49 1.85
N VAL A 10 22.48 -37.53 1.48
CA VAL A 10 21.10 -37.43 1.00
C VAL A 10 20.29 -36.66 2.05
N ARG A 11 20.06 -35.36 1.80
CA ARG A 11 19.28 -34.52 2.69
C ARG A 11 17.81 -34.85 2.51
N ILE A 12 17.19 -35.40 3.55
CA ILE A 12 15.76 -35.67 3.55
C ILE A 12 15.03 -34.31 3.67
N PRO A 13 14.02 -34.03 2.83
CA PRO A 13 13.25 -32.79 2.93
C PRO A 13 12.63 -32.62 4.33
N PRO A 14 12.53 -31.38 4.85
CA PRO A 14 11.94 -31.12 6.16
C PRO A 14 10.56 -31.72 6.34
N GLN A 15 10.42 -32.59 7.34
CA GLN A 15 9.18 -33.31 7.66
C GLN A 15 9.04 -33.51 9.18
N ASN A 16 7.82 -33.81 9.61
CA ASN A 16 7.53 -34.32 10.96
C ASN A 16 6.32 -35.26 10.89
N ILE A 17 6.60 -36.51 10.52
CA ILE A 17 5.57 -37.55 10.31
C ILE A 17 4.73 -37.77 11.58
N GLU A 18 5.34 -37.70 12.75
CA GLU A 18 4.63 -37.87 14.02
C GLU A 18 3.61 -36.75 14.27
N SER A 19 3.94 -35.50 13.90
CA SER A 19 2.98 -34.38 13.96
C SER A 19 1.87 -34.53 12.91
N GLU A 20 2.17 -35.04 11.71
CA GLU A 20 1.14 -35.33 10.71
C GLU A 20 0.16 -36.39 11.20
N LYS A 21 0.66 -37.49 11.77
CA LYS A 21 -0.18 -38.56 12.35
C LYS A 21 -1.02 -38.04 13.50
N ALA A 22 -0.41 -37.31 14.44
CA ALA A 22 -1.10 -36.75 15.60
C ALA A 22 -2.18 -35.74 15.19
N LEU A 23 -1.94 -34.94 14.14
CA LEU A 23 -2.92 -34.00 13.59
C LEU A 23 -4.13 -34.75 13.02
N LEU A 24 -3.91 -35.69 12.10
CA LEU A 24 -4.99 -36.47 11.47
C LEU A 24 -5.80 -37.25 12.51
N GLY A 25 -5.12 -37.94 13.43
CA GLY A 25 -5.78 -38.66 14.51
C GLY A 25 -6.58 -37.73 15.44
N SER A 26 -6.07 -36.53 15.75
CA SER A 26 -6.77 -35.56 16.59
C SER A 26 -8.06 -35.08 15.95
N ILE A 27 -8.08 -34.86 14.63
CA ILE A 27 -9.28 -34.48 13.88
C ILE A 27 -10.31 -35.62 13.91
N MET A 28 -9.86 -36.88 13.78
CA MET A 28 -10.76 -38.05 13.83
C MET A 28 -11.36 -38.29 15.22
N LEU A 29 -10.63 -37.92 16.28
CA LEU A 29 -11.12 -38.01 17.67
C LEU A 29 -12.08 -36.86 18.02
N ARG A 30 -11.85 -35.68 17.44
CA ARG A 30 -12.60 -34.45 17.68
C ARG A 30 -12.87 -33.74 16.36
N HIS A 31 -14.02 -34.02 15.75
CA HIS A 31 -14.37 -33.42 14.45
C HIS A 31 -14.33 -31.87 14.46
N GLU A 32 -14.62 -31.24 15.60
CA GLU A 32 -14.61 -29.77 15.78
C GLU A 32 -13.21 -29.18 15.58
N ALA A 33 -12.15 -29.97 15.85
CA ALA A 33 -10.77 -29.55 15.69
C ALA A 33 -10.43 -29.16 14.24
N MET A 34 -11.21 -29.64 13.27
CA MET A 34 -11.06 -29.25 11.86
C MET A 34 -11.23 -27.72 11.67
N HIS A 35 -12.13 -27.08 12.43
CA HIS A 35 -12.33 -25.62 12.38
C HIS A 35 -11.08 -24.84 12.81
N ASP A 36 -10.29 -25.40 13.74
CA ASP A 36 -9.12 -24.72 14.29
C ASP A 36 -7.89 -24.82 13.38
N VAL A 37 -7.89 -25.79 12.44
CA VAL A 37 -6.70 -26.14 11.64
C VAL A 37 -6.89 -25.99 10.14
N SER A 38 -8.12 -25.88 9.63
CA SER A 38 -8.40 -25.72 8.20
C SER A 38 -7.70 -24.51 7.57
N ASP A 39 -7.46 -23.48 8.37
CA ASP A 39 -6.84 -22.23 7.93
C ASP A 39 -5.31 -22.23 8.11
N ILE A 40 -4.77 -23.27 8.76
CA ILE A 40 -3.34 -23.40 9.08
C ILE A 40 -2.66 -24.39 8.13
N VAL A 41 -3.33 -25.50 7.79
CA VAL A 41 -2.75 -26.62 7.03
C VAL A 41 -3.59 -26.93 5.80
N PHE A 42 -2.92 -27.09 4.66
CA PHE A 42 -3.50 -27.51 3.39
C PHE A 42 -3.02 -28.92 3.02
N PRO A 43 -3.69 -29.65 2.10
CA PRO A 43 -3.22 -30.97 1.64
C PRO A 43 -1.74 -31.01 1.24
N GLU A 44 -1.25 -29.95 0.59
CA GLU A 44 0.13 -29.80 0.13
C GLU A 44 1.13 -29.67 1.30
N SER A 45 0.64 -29.27 2.48
CA SER A 45 1.45 -29.14 3.69
C SER A 45 1.89 -30.47 4.29
N PHE A 46 1.24 -31.59 3.91
CA PHE A 46 1.67 -32.92 4.30
C PHE A 46 2.81 -33.43 3.41
N TYR A 47 3.84 -33.99 4.04
CA TYR A 47 4.94 -34.64 3.33
C TYR A 47 4.55 -36.04 2.87
N ASP A 48 3.90 -36.85 3.73
CA ASP A 48 3.45 -38.17 3.34
C ASP A 48 2.21 -38.06 2.44
N ARG A 49 2.31 -38.63 1.23
CA ARG A 49 1.22 -38.63 0.25
C ARG A 49 -0.05 -39.28 0.81
N ARG A 50 0.07 -40.30 1.67
CA ARG A 50 -1.09 -40.94 2.30
C ARG A 50 -1.80 -39.94 3.20
N HIS A 51 -1.05 -39.16 3.98
CA HIS A 51 -1.62 -38.14 4.86
C HIS A 51 -2.30 -37.01 4.09
N ARG A 52 -1.73 -36.60 2.95
CA ARG A 52 -2.37 -35.65 2.03
C ARG A 52 -3.74 -36.15 1.59
N THR A 53 -3.80 -37.37 1.05
CA THR A 53 -5.06 -37.97 0.57
C THR A 53 -6.08 -38.14 1.69
N ILE A 54 -5.63 -38.50 2.89
CA ILE A 54 -6.49 -38.60 4.07
C ILE A 54 -7.07 -37.22 4.42
N TYR A 55 -6.24 -36.17 4.47
CA TYR A 55 -6.68 -34.81 4.80
C TYR A 55 -7.63 -34.23 3.75
N GLU A 56 -7.40 -34.50 2.45
CA GLU A 56 -8.34 -34.15 1.37
C GLU A 56 -9.72 -34.77 1.60
N ALA A 57 -9.77 -36.05 1.99
CA ALA A 57 -11.03 -36.72 2.31
C ALA A 57 -11.71 -36.11 3.57
N MET A 58 -10.93 -35.71 4.58
CA MET A 58 -11.44 -34.98 5.75
C MET A 58 -12.06 -33.63 5.36
N LEU A 59 -11.40 -32.87 4.49
CA LEU A 59 -11.91 -31.60 3.96
C LEU A 59 -13.23 -31.78 3.19
N GLU A 60 -13.36 -32.85 2.40
CA GLU A 60 -14.60 -33.16 1.68
C GLU A 60 -15.76 -33.47 2.63
N LEU A 61 -15.52 -34.30 3.65
CA LEU A 61 -16.51 -34.63 4.68
C LEU A 61 -16.91 -33.36 5.45
N PHE A 62 -15.93 -32.54 5.82
CA PHE A 62 -16.14 -31.26 6.48
C PHE A 62 -17.01 -30.30 5.64
N ALA A 63 -16.73 -30.18 4.35
CA ALA A 63 -17.50 -29.34 3.42
C ALA A 63 -18.96 -29.80 3.30
N LYS A 64 -19.21 -31.11 3.39
CA LYS A 64 -20.56 -31.71 3.43
C LYS A 64 -21.22 -31.65 4.80
N LYS A 65 -20.53 -31.12 5.82
CA LYS A 65 -20.96 -31.14 7.23
C LYS A 65 -21.21 -32.56 7.77
N GLU A 66 -20.48 -33.53 7.23
CA GLU A 66 -20.47 -34.91 7.71
C GLU A 66 -19.44 -35.06 8.85
N PRO A 67 -19.70 -35.92 9.87
CA PRO A 67 -18.74 -36.16 10.94
C PRO A 67 -17.45 -36.74 10.37
N ILE A 68 -16.31 -36.30 10.89
CA ILE A 68 -14.98 -36.80 10.52
C ILE A 68 -14.53 -37.77 11.61
N ASP A 69 -14.78 -39.06 11.41
CA ASP A 69 -14.39 -40.13 12.32
C ASP A 69 -13.82 -41.32 11.52
N LEU A 70 -13.34 -42.35 12.22
CA LEU A 70 -12.76 -43.53 11.59
C LEU A 70 -13.71 -44.22 10.60
N LEU A 71 -15.01 -44.27 10.90
CA LEU A 71 -16.00 -44.97 10.08
C LEU A 71 -16.36 -44.15 8.83
N SER A 72 -16.63 -42.86 9.00
CA SER A 72 -16.99 -41.97 7.89
C SER A 72 -15.84 -41.80 6.91
N LEU A 73 -14.62 -41.62 7.43
CA LEU A 73 -13.41 -41.48 6.62
C LEU A 73 -13.07 -42.78 5.86
N THR A 74 -13.21 -43.94 6.51
CA THR A 74 -13.03 -45.24 5.85
C THR A 74 -14.04 -45.42 4.71
N SER A 75 -15.30 -45.08 4.95
CA SER A 75 -16.36 -45.17 3.93
C SER A 75 -16.06 -44.25 2.74
N ARG A 76 -15.67 -43.00 3.02
CA ARG A 76 -15.34 -42.02 1.98
C ARG A 76 -14.15 -42.44 1.13
N LEU A 77 -13.07 -42.91 1.77
CA LEU A 77 -11.88 -43.40 1.05
C LEU A 77 -12.19 -44.66 0.24
N LYS A 78 -13.07 -45.53 0.73
CA LYS A 78 -13.52 -46.73 0.01
C LYS A 78 -14.36 -46.38 -1.22
N GLU A 79 -15.28 -45.44 -1.12
CA GLU A 79 -16.06 -44.92 -2.26
C GLU A 79 -15.15 -44.37 -3.36
N LYS A 80 -14.09 -43.65 -2.96
CA LYS A 80 -13.09 -43.09 -3.89
C LYS A 80 -12.08 -44.13 -4.39
N LYS A 81 -12.13 -45.38 -3.91
CA LYS A 81 -11.15 -46.44 -4.19
C LYS A 81 -9.70 -46.08 -3.80
N LEU A 82 -9.54 -45.26 -2.76
CA LEU A 82 -8.24 -44.81 -2.25
C LEU A 82 -7.89 -45.42 -0.88
N LEU A 83 -8.77 -46.25 -0.31
CA LEU A 83 -8.59 -46.84 1.02
C LEU A 83 -7.32 -47.71 1.10
N ASP A 84 -7.07 -48.53 0.08
CA ASP A 84 -5.89 -49.41 0.07
C ASP A 84 -4.60 -48.60 -0.11
N ASP A 85 -4.62 -47.53 -0.91
CA ASP A 85 -3.48 -46.63 -1.16
C ASP A 85 -3.00 -45.92 0.11
N VAL A 86 -3.90 -45.64 1.05
CA VAL A 86 -3.55 -44.98 2.33
C VAL A 86 -3.14 -45.98 3.43
N GLY A 87 -3.10 -47.29 3.15
CA GLY A 87 -2.75 -48.32 4.12
C GLY A 87 -3.94 -49.01 4.79
N GLY A 88 -5.15 -48.81 4.27
CA GLY A 88 -6.36 -49.48 4.72
C GLY A 88 -6.87 -49.00 6.07
N ARG A 89 -7.91 -49.69 6.56
CA ARG A 89 -8.55 -49.37 7.85
C ARG A 89 -7.60 -49.49 9.04
N VAL A 90 -6.61 -50.39 8.96
CA VAL A 90 -5.61 -50.60 10.01
C VAL A 90 -4.78 -49.34 10.21
N TYR A 91 -4.28 -48.72 9.13
CA TYR A 91 -3.50 -47.50 9.23
C TYR A 91 -4.30 -46.33 9.81
N LEU A 92 -5.56 -46.16 9.40
CA LEU A 92 -6.43 -45.13 9.97
C LEU A 92 -6.65 -45.31 11.48
N ALA A 93 -6.75 -46.56 11.96
CA ALA A 93 -6.82 -46.83 13.39
C ALA A 93 -5.50 -46.51 14.11
N GLU A 94 -4.35 -46.77 13.49
CA GLU A 94 -3.03 -46.38 14.01
C GLU A 94 -2.90 -44.86 14.18
N LEU A 95 -3.42 -44.06 13.23
CA LEU A 95 -3.43 -42.60 13.33
C LEU A 95 -4.17 -42.12 14.58
N VAL A 96 -5.32 -42.72 14.88
CA VAL A 96 -6.13 -42.41 16.07
C VAL A 96 -5.37 -42.76 17.35
N HIS A 97 -4.64 -43.88 17.37
CA HIS A 97 -3.84 -44.31 18.52
C HIS A 97 -2.53 -43.52 18.70
N ALA A 98 -2.02 -42.89 17.65
CA ALA A 98 -0.79 -42.10 17.69
C ALA A 98 -0.96 -40.73 18.38
N VAL A 99 -2.18 -40.33 18.74
CA VAL A 99 -2.48 -39.01 19.32
C VAL A 99 -2.10 -38.95 20.80
N PRO A 100 -1.10 -38.13 21.20
CA PRO A 100 -0.72 -38.00 22.60
C PRO A 100 -1.76 -37.18 23.39
N ALA A 101 -2.21 -36.06 22.82
CA ALA A 101 -3.27 -35.22 23.37
C ALA A 101 -4.00 -34.49 22.24
N SER A 102 -5.29 -34.79 22.05
CA SER A 102 -6.10 -34.19 20.98
C SER A 102 -6.38 -32.70 21.18
N THR A 103 -6.12 -32.15 22.37
CA THR A 103 -6.22 -30.71 22.66
C THR A 103 -5.10 -29.89 22.01
N ASN A 104 -3.96 -30.50 21.66
CA ASN A 104 -2.81 -29.82 21.07
C ASN A 104 -2.83 -29.79 19.53
N VAL A 105 -4.00 -29.99 18.93
CA VAL A 105 -4.18 -30.09 17.47
C VAL A 105 -3.59 -28.90 16.70
N LYS A 106 -3.73 -27.68 17.23
CA LYS A 106 -3.17 -26.46 16.65
C LYS A 106 -1.63 -26.46 16.61
N TYR A 107 -0.99 -26.96 17.67
CA TYR A 107 0.47 -27.08 17.72
C TYR A 107 1.00 -28.07 16.67
N TYR A 108 0.29 -29.20 16.48
CA TYR A 108 0.64 -30.16 15.43
C TYR A 108 0.45 -29.55 14.03
N ALA A 109 -0.65 -28.83 13.81
CA ALA A 109 -0.93 -28.09 12.58
C ALA A 109 0.18 -27.07 12.25
N GLU A 110 0.55 -26.21 13.20
CA GLU A 110 1.63 -25.25 13.05
C GLU A 110 2.98 -25.91 12.75
N THR A 111 3.24 -27.08 13.37
CA THR A 111 4.47 -27.85 13.12
C THR A 111 4.51 -28.40 11.69
N VAL A 112 3.41 -28.98 11.20
CA VAL A 112 3.30 -29.47 9.82
C VAL A 112 3.45 -28.31 8.83
N GLN A 113 2.77 -27.19 9.08
CA GLN A 113 2.85 -25.99 8.23
C GLN A 113 4.27 -25.41 8.20
N LYS A 114 4.95 -25.34 9.35
CA LYS A 114 6.36 -24.91 9.41
C LYS A 114 7.26 -25.79 8.54
N LYS A 115 7.06 -27.11 8.55
CA LYS A 115 7.82 -28.03 7.69
C LYS A 115 7.47 -27.84 6.21
N SER A 116 6.21 -27.60 5.88
CA SER A 116 5.76 -27.25 4.52
C SER A 116 6.47 -26.01 3.98
N ILE A 117 6.49 -24.92 4.75
CA ILE A 117 7.18 -23.66 4.37
C ILE A 117 8.66 -23.92 4.09
N LEU A 118 9.34 -24.71 4.92
CA LEU A 118 10.74 -25.06 4.69
C LEU A 118 10.94 -25.89 3.41
N ARG A 119 10.01 -26.78 3.06
CA ARG A 119 10.06 -27.52 1.78
C ARG A 119 9.82 -26.60 0.58
N ASN A 120 8.87 -25.68 0.68
CA ASN A 120 8.61 -24.69 -0.36
C ASN A 120 9.81 -23.77 -0.57
N LEU A 121 10.53 -23.41 0.50
CA LEU A 121 11.77 -22.65 0.42
C LEU A 121 12.87 -23.40 -0.32
N ILE A 122 13.05 -24.69 -0.05
CA ILE A 122 14.00 -25.53 -0.79
C ILE A 122 13.61 -25.59 -2.27
N ALA A 123 12.34 -25.87 -2.58
CA ALA A 123 11.85 -25.93 -3.96
C ALA A 123 11.89 -24.56 -4.68
N ALA A 124 11.94 -23.45 -3.95
CA ALA A 124 12.20 -22.13 -4.51
C ALA A 124 13.68 -21.92 -4.80
N SER A 125 14.56 -22.35 -3.89
CA SER A 125 16.00 -22.31 -4.08
C SER A 125 16.45 -23.13 -5.27
N ASP A 126 15.91 -24.35 -5.44
CA ASP A 126 16.25 -25.22 -6.57
C ASP A 126 15.82 -24.60 -7.89
N PHE A 127 14.59 -24.07 -7.95
CA PHE A 127 14.07 -23.36 -9.12
C PHE A 127 14.93 -22.14 -9.50
N ILE A 128 15.33 -21.32 -8.52
CA ILE A 128 16.20 -20.17 -8.76
C ILE A 128 17.59 -20.62 -9.22
N GLY A 129 18.10 -21.72 -8.66
CA GLY A 129 19.34 -22.34 -9.11
C GLY A 129 19.28 -22.75 -10.58
N GLU A 130 18.16 -23.36 -11.01
CA GLU A 130 17.91 -23.73 -12.40
C GLU A 130 17.83 -22.50 -13.33
N LEU A 131 17.14 -21.43 -12.92
CA LEU A 131 17.09 -20.17 -13.68
C LEU A 131 18.48 -19.58 -13.93
N GLY A 132 19.43 -19.77 -13.01
CA GLY A 132 20.80 -19.29 -13.16
C GLY A 132 21.59 -19.94 -14.30
N TYR A 133 21.11 -21.06 -14.86
CA TYR A 133 21.71 -21.72 -16.02
C TYR A 133 21.04 -21.34 -17.35
N ASP A 134 19.95 -20.56 -17.31
CA ASP A 134 19.27 -20.07 -18.52
C ASP A 134 19.97 -18.80 -19.03
N GLU A 135 20.80 -18.98 -20.07
CA GLU A 135 21.51 -17.89 -20.76
C GLU A 135 20.72 -17.33 -21.97
N GLU A 136 19.59 -17.94 -22.34
CA GLU A 136 18.80 -17.56 -23.52
C GLU A 136 17.76 -16.47 -23.19
N SER A 137 17.22 -16.49 -21.97
CA SER A 137 16.20 -15.56 -21.49
C SER A 137 16.77 -14.19 -21.05
N GLU A 138 15.93 -13.15 -21.08
CA GLU A 138 16.34 -11.82 -20.61
C GLU A 138 16.51 -11.81 -19.09
N VAL A 139 17.64 -11.29 -18.58
CA VAL A 139 17.96 -11.27 -17.14
C VAL A 139 16.86 -10.64 -16.29
N ALA A 140 16.17 -9.61 -16.80
CA ALA A 140 15.08 -8.97 -16.09
C ALA A 140 13.87 -9.91 -15.87
N GLU A 141 13.59 -10.79 -16.82
CA GLU A 141 12.52 -11.79 -16.72
C GLU A 141 12.89 -12.89 -15.72
N LEU A 142 14.13 -13.38 -15.77
CA LEU A 142 14.65 -14.38 -14.82
C LEU A 142 14.60 -13.86 -13.37
N LEU A 143 14.95 -12.59 -13.15
CA LEU A 143 14.86 -11.95 -11.83
C LEU A 143 13.40 -11.80 -11.36
N ASP A 144 12.46 -11.45 -12.24
CA ASP A 144 11.03 -11.36 -11.91
C ASP A 144 10.46 -12.74 -11.52
N ASP A 145 10.85 -13.80 -12.22
CA ASP A 145 10.41 -15.16 -11.90
C ASP A 145 11.03 -15.70 -10.59
N ALA A 146 12.29 -15.38 -10.33
CA ALA A 146 12.93 -15.65 -9.04
C ALA A 146 12.20 -14.94 -7.88
N GLU A 147 11.83 -13.66 -8.06
CA GLU A 147 11.07 -12.89 -7.06
C GLU A 147 9.67 -13.48 -6.83
N LYS A 148 8.93 -13.79 -7.90
CA LYS A 148 7.61 -14.46 -7.78
C LYS A 148 7.71 -15.77 -7.00
N ARG A 149 8.75 -16.57 -7.28
CA ARG A 149 8.96 -17.85 -6.62
C ARG A 149 9.23 -17.67 -5.13
N ILE A 150 10.14 -16.76 -4.74
CA ILE A 150 10.42 -16.45 -3.33
C ILE A 150 9.18 -15.91 -2.64
N PHE A 151 8.44 -15.03 -3.30
CA PHE A 151 7.22 -14.46 -2.74
C PHE A 151 6.17 -15.53 -2.44
N SER A 152 6.01 -16.53 -3.31
CA SER A 152 5.09 -17.66 -3.08
C SER A 152 5.41 -18.50 -1.84
N VAL A 153 6.65 -18.46 -1.34
CA VAL A 153 7.05 -19.16 -0.10
C VAL A 153 6.63 -18.37 1.14
N THR A 154 6.72 -17.04 1.08
CA THR A 154 6.32 -16.13 2.17
C THR A 154 4.82 -15.84 2.18
N GLY A 155 4.18 -15.92 1.02
CA GLY A 155 2.75 -15.77 0.82
C GLY A 155 2.03 -17.02 1.25
N THR A 156 1.84 -17.20 2.57
CA THR A 156 0.64 -17.91 3.02
C THR A 156 -0.51 -17.21 2.32
N ALA A 157 -1.32 -17.95 1.57
CA ALA A 157 -2.49 -17.41 0.92
C ALA A 157 -3.29 -16.65 1.99
N VAL A 158 -3.19 -15.32 2.03
CA VAL A 158 -4.11 -14.48 2.77
C VAL A 158 -5.37 -14.51 1.92
N GLY A 159 -6.08 -15.65 2.00
CA GLY A 159 -7.46 -15.72 1.62
C GLY A 159 -8.17 -14.61 2.40
N SER A 160 -9.05 -13.89 1.73
CA SER A 160 -9.87 -12.86 2.38
C SER A 160 -10.65 -13.49 3.53
N THR A 161 -10.18 -13.31 4.76
CA THR A 161 -10.96 -13.64 5.95
C THR A 161 -12.06 -12.61 6.05
N PHE A 162 -13.31 -13.05 5.93
CA PHE A 162 -14.46 -12.22 6.24
C PHE A 162 -14.36 -11.77 7.70
N VAL A 163 -14.22 -10.47 7.92
CA VAL A 163 -14.22 -9.90 9.27
C VAL A 163 -15.67 -9.81 9.74
N LYS A 164 -15.98 -10.33 10.93
CA LYS A 164 -17.32 -10.16 11.52
C LYS A 164 -17.54 -8.69 11.80
N LEU A 165 -18.69 -8.15 11.38
CA LEU A 165 -19.04 -6.74 11.57
C LEU A 165 -18.90 -6.30 13.04
N LYS A 166 -19.26 -7.16 13.99
CA LYS A 166 -19.14 -6.88 15.43
C LYS A 166 -17.71 -6.49 15.84
N ASP A 167 -16.71 -7.23 15.35
CA ASP A 167 -15.31 -7.02 15.70
C ASP A 167 -14.79 -5.69 15.10
N SER A 168 -15.30 -5.31 13.92
CA SER A 168 -14.99 -4.00 13.30
C SER A 168 -15.72 -2.82 13.94
N ILE A 169 -16.89 -3.03 14.57
CA ILE A 169 -17.66 -1.96 15.23
C ILE A 169 -16.94 -1.47 16.48
N GLU A 170 -16.40 -2.37 17.30
CA GLU A 170 -15.65 -1.99 18.51
C GLU A 170 -14.45 -1.12 18.14
N GLU A 171 -13.68 -1.53 17.13
CA GLU A 171 -12.55 -0.75 16.62
C GLU A 171 -12.99 0.60 16.03
N ALA A 172 -14.11 0.64 15.29
CA ALA A 172 -14.66 1.88 14.77
C ALA A 172 -15.09 2.85 15.89
N TRP A 173 -15.67 2.33 16.97
CA TRP A 173 -16.10 3.11 18.12
C TRP A 173 -14.92 3.70 18.87
N GLU A 174 -13.87 2.92 19.13
CA GLU A 174 -12.63 3.42 19.75
C GLU A 174 -12.00 4.56 18.93
N ARG A 175 -11.97 4.42 17.61
CA ARG A 175 -11.47 5.49 16.72
C ARG A 175 -12.31 6.76 16.82
N LEU A 176 -13.64 6.65 16.89
CA LEU A 176 -14.54 7.81 17.03
C LEU A 176 -14.36 8.50 18.39
N ASP A 177 -14.25 7.71 19.46
CA ASP A 177 -14.03 8.22 20.82
C ASP A 177 -12.68 8.97 20.93
N MET A 178 -11.63 8.45 20.29
CA MET A 178 -10.34 9.15 20.19
C MET A 178 -10.46 10.50 19.47
N LEU A 179 -11.18 10.57 18.35
CA LEU A 179 -11.39 11.82 17.60
C LEU A 179 -12.18 12.85 18.42
N HIS A 180 -13.20 12.41 19.15
CA HIS A 180 -13.99 13.28 20.02
C HIS A 180 -13.17 13.83 21.20
N LYS A 181 -12.36 12.99 21.85
CA LYS A 181 -11.54 13.37 23.01
C LYS A 181 -10.35 14.26 22.66
N SER A 182 -9.82 14.16 21.44
CA SER A 182 -8.57 14.84 21.08
C SER A 182 -8.74 16.22 20.44
N GLY A 183 -9.99 16.70 20.26
CA GLY A 183 -10.39 18.10 20.01
C GLY A 183 -9.87 18.80 18.74
N ALA A 184 -8.78 18.30 18.15
CA ALA A 184 -8.06 18.91 17.03
C ALA A 184 -7.09 17.94 16.32
N LYS A 185 -6.92 16.69 16.76
CA LYS A 185 -6.05 15.74 16.05
C LYS A 185 -6.75 15.26 14.78
N MET A 186 -6.18 15.67 13.65
CA MET A 186 -6.58 15.24 12.33
C MET A 186 -6.42 13.72 12.18
N ARG A 187 -7.38 13.07 11.52
CA ARG A 187 -7.38 11.62 11.31
C ARG A 187 -6.29 11.18 10.34
N GLY A 188 -6.10 11.92 9.25
CA GLY A 188 -5.11 11.66 8.22
C GLY A 188 -3.79 12.40 8.46
N VAL A 189 -2.83 12.18 7.57
CA VAL A 189 -1.55 12.92 7.53
C VAL A 189 -1.86 14.39 7.19
N PRO A 190 -1.55 15.37 8.06
CA PRO A 190 -1.84 16.78 7.80
C PRO A 190 -1.02 17.32 6.63
N THR A 191 -1.67 18.07 5.74
CA THR A 191 -1.03 18.68 4.57
C THR A 191 -0.34 20.01 4.90
N GLY A 192 -0.73 20.67 5.99
CA GLY A 192 -0.24 21.99 6.37
C GLY A 192 -0.99 23.15 5.73
N PHE A 193 -1.98 22.84 4.90
CA PHE A 193 -2.86 23.82 4.29
C PHE A 193 -4.24 23.71 4.92
N LYS A 194 -4.59 24.67 5.80
CA LYS A 194 -5.81 24.62 6.63
C LYS A 194 -7.08 24.35 5.81
N GLN A 195 -7.21 25.01 4.66
CA GLN A 195 -8.39 24.84 3.79
C GLN A 195 -8.42 23.45 3.12
N LEU A 196 -7.26 22.89 2.79
CA LEU A 196 -7.15 21.56 2.20
C LEU A 196 -7.41 20.49 3.27
N ASP A 197 -6.80 20.65 4.43
CA ASP A 197 -6.98 19.79 5.60
C ASP A 197 -8.42 19.78 6.11
N HIS A 198 -9.13 20.91 6.05
CA HIS A 198 -10.57 20.95 6.36
C HIS A 198 -11.41 20.14 5.36
N LYS A 199 -11.04 20.12 4.08
CA LYS A 199 -11.76 19.36 3.05
C LYS A 199 -11.43 17.87 3.05
N LEU A 200 -10.16 17.52 3.30
CA LEU A 200 -9.67 16.14 3.25
C LEU A 200 -9.68 15.44 4.61
N SER A 201 -9.71 16.19 5.72
CA SER A 201 -9.39 15.71 7.06
C SER A 201 -7.99 15.06 7.13
N GLY A 202 -7.04 15.61 6.36
CA GLY A 202 -5.71 15.07 6.12
C GLY A 202 -5.69 13.95 5.08
N LEU A 203 -4.51 13.54 4.64
CA LEU A 203 -4.35 12.43 3.70
C LEU A 203 -4.60 11.11 4.43
N GLN A 204 -5.67 10.40 4.06
CA GLN A 204 -6.08 9.19 4.75
C GLN A 204 -5.18 8.01 4.38
N LYS A 205 -4.99 7.11 5.34
CA LYS A 205 -4.32 5.83 5.11
C LYS A 205 -5.06 5.02 4.06
N SER A 206 -4.30 4.21 3.32
CA SER A 206 -4.82 3.37 2.24
C SER A 206 -5.36 4.12 1.01
N ASP A 207 -5.35 5.46 1.00
CA ASP A 207 -5.81 6.26 -0.14
C ASP A 207 -4.70 6.47 -1.17
N LEU A 208 -5.10 6.41 -2.44
CA LEU A 208 -4.32 6.91 -3.57
C LEU A 208 -4.82 8.32 -3.90
N VAL A 209 -3.97 9.31 -3.67
CA VAL A 209 -4.24 10.72 -3.93
C VAL A 209 -3.47 11.15 -5.17
N ILE A 210 -4.18 11.63 -6.19
CA ILE A 210 -3.58 12.12 -7.42
C ILE A 210 -3.52 13.64 -7.37
N LEU A 211 -2.32 14.20 -7.55
CA LEU A 211 -2.14 15.64 -7.75
C LEU A 211 -1.61 15.88 -9.16
N ALA A 212 -2.43 16.50 -9.99
CA ALA A 212 -2.13 16.71 -11.39
C ALA A 212 -2.05 18.19 -11.77
N ALA A 213 -1.12 18.52 -12.65
CA ALA A 213 -1.01 19.88 -13.17
C ALA A 213 -0.33 19.89 -14.54
N ARG A 214 -0.40 21.04 -15.22
CA ARG A 214 0.49 21.33 -16.35
C ARG A 214 1.92 21.59 -15.84
N PRO A 215 2.95 21.45 -16.69
CA PRO A 215 4.31 21.84 -16.36
C PRO A 215 4.38 23.26 -15.79
N SER A 216 5.32 23.49 -14.86
CA SER A 216 5.58 24.80 -14.25
C SER A 216 4.46 25.39 -13.39
N MET A 217 3.41 24.61 -13.07
CA MET A 217 2.31 25.08 -12.20
C MET A 217 2.58 24.87 -10.69
N GLY A 218 3.69 24.22 -10.31
CA GLY A 218 4.07 24.01 -8.91
C GLY A 218 3.70 22.63 -8.32
N LYS A 219 3.43 21.62 -9.16
CA LYS A 219 3.07 20.25 -8.72
C LYS A 219 4.05 19.67 -7.69
N THR A 220 5.34 19.67 -8.04
CA THR A 220 6.41 19.19 -7.14
C THR A 220 6.52 20.07 -5.90
N SER A 221 6.45 21.41 -6.04
CA SER A 221 6.52 22.33 -4.90
C SER A 221 5.44 22.05 -3.86
N LEU A 222 4.19 21.88 -4.28
CA LEU A 222 3.08 21.58 -3.35
C LEU A 222 3.30 20.24 -2.63
N ALA A 223 3.78 19.22 -3.35
CA ALA A 223 4.09 17.92 -2.75
C ALA A 223 5.24 18.00 -1.74
N LEU A 224 6.30 18.77 -2.04
CA LEU A 224 7.40 19.00 -1.10
C LEU A 224 6.95 19.78 0.14
N ASP A 225 6.06 20.77 -0.01
CA ASP A 225 5.52 21.50 1.14
C ASP A 225 4.70 20.59 2.06
N ILE A 226 3.86 19.71 1.48
CA ILE A 226 3.15 18.68 2.24
C ILE A 226 4.13 17.75 2.96
N ALA A 227 5.18 17.28 2.26
CA ALA A 227 6.20 16.41 2.82
C ALA A 227 6.92 17.06 4.02
N ARG A 228 7.34 18.31 3.84
CA ARG A 228 8.02 19.09 4.89
C ARG A 228 7.12 19.28 6.09
N HIS A 229 5.87 19.68 5.90
CA HIS A 229 4.93 19.89 7.00
C HIS A 229 4.67 18.59 7.78
N ALA A 230 4.38 17.48 7.07
CA ALA A 230 4.17 16.18 7.69
C ALA A 230 5.41 15.70 8.49
N ALA A 231 6.61 15.88 7.94
CA ALA A 231 7.85 15.44 8.58
C ALA A 231 8.33 16.36 9.71
N GLN A 232 8.28 17.68 9.53
CA GLN A 232 8.82 18.65 10.49
C GLN A 232 7.86 18.91 11.66
N GLU A 233 6.55 19.07 11.40
CA GLU A 233 5.58 19.43 12.45
C GLU A 233 4.99 18.21 13.16
N HIS A 234 4.87 17.09 12.44
CA HIS A 234 4.22 15.88 12.96
C HIS A 234 5.15 14.68 13.08
N ASN A 235 6.44 14.81 12.72
CA ASN A 235 7.44 13.74 12.77
C ASN A 235 6.98 12.46 12.04
N ILE A 236 6.23 12.62 10.94
CA ILE A 236 5.74 11.51 10.13
C ILE A 236 6.81 11.15 9.10
N PRO A 237 7.31 9.91 9.05
CA PRO A 237 8.28 9.49 8.05
C PRO A 237 7.70 9.56 6.62
N VAL A 238 8.36 10.30 5.73
CA VAL A 238 7.93 10.51 4.34
C VAL A 238 8.95 9.92 3.36
N GLY A 239 8.48 9.06 2.46
CA GLY A 239 9.28 8.57 1.33
C GLY A 239 8.95 9.36 0.07
N ILE A 240 9.96 9.74 -0.71
CA ILE A 240 9.80 10.47 -1.97
C ILE A 240 10.57 9.71 -3.06
N PHE A 241 9.85 9.22 -4.06
CA PHE A 241 10.45 8.75 -5.32
C PHE A 241 10.42 9.91 -6.32
N SER A 242 11.58 10.44 -6.68
CA SER A 242 11.72 11.50 -7.67
C SER A 242 12.31 10.96 -8.97
N LEU A 243 11.49 10.87 -9.99
CA LEU A 243 11.83 10.29 -11.28
C LEU A 243 12.26 11.35 -12.31
N GLU A 244 11.93 12.61 -12.05
CA GLU A 244 12.24 13.75 -12.94
C GLU A 244 13.36 14.65 -12.38
N THR A 245 13.41 14.83 -11.06
CA THR A 245 14.25 15.84 -10.39
C THR A 245 15.26 15.13 -9.47
N SER A 246 16.52 15.59 -9.44
CA SER A 246 17.50 15.00 -8.53
C SER A 246 17.21 15.30 -7.06
N ALA A 247 17.67 14.45 -6.15
CA ALA A 247 17.51 14.63 -4.71
C ALA A 247 18.08 15.98 -4.26
N GLN A 248 19.24 16.37 -4.80
CA GLN A 248 19.86 17.66 -4.51
C GLN A 248 18.95 18.85 -4.88
N GLN A 249 18.30 18.81 -6.05
CA GLN A 249 17.39 19.87 -6.48
C GLN A 249 16.12 19.93 -5.63
N LEU A 250 15.61 18.79 -5.14
CA LEU A 250 14.50 18.76 -4.19
C LEU A 250 14.90 19.37 -2.84
N VAL A 251 16.10 19.02 -2.35
CA VAL A 251 16.66 19.57 -1.11
C VAL A 251 16.84 21.08 -1.21
N ASP A 252 17.38 21.60 -2.31
CA ASP A 252 17.53 23.05 -2.53
C ASP A 252 16.17 23.79 -2.47
N ARG A 253 15.12 23.19 -3.04
CA ARG A 253 13.75 23.74 -2.98
C ARG A 253 13.20 23.72 -1.55
N MET A 254 13.43 22.62 -0.82
CA MET A 254 13.03 22.52 0.58
C MET A 254 13.73 23.58 1.44
N PHE A 255 15.03 23.82 1.22
CA PHE A 255 15.79 24.88 1.89
C PHE A 255 15.25 26.26 1.57
N ALA A 256 14.99 26.59 0.30
CA ALA A 256 14.43 27.87 -0.10
C ALA A 256 13.08 28.15 0.59
N ALA A 257 12.22 27.13 0.61
CA ALA A 257 10.90 27.20 1.22
C ALA A 257 10.97 27.34 2.75
N ASP A 258 11.84 26.59 3.42
CA ASP A 258 11.97 26.56 4.88
C ASP A 258 12.70 27.79 5.45
N SER A 259 13.85 28.14 4.86
CA SER A 259 14.65 29.30 5.27
C SER A 259 14.03 30.66 4.88
N ARG A 260 13.03 30.62 3.98
CA ARG A 260 12.44 31.80 3.34
C ARG A 260 13.44 32.67 2.57
N ILE A 261 14.46 32.05 2.00
CA ILE A 261 15.45 32.70 1.14
C ILE A 261 15.16 32.41 -0.33
N ASP A 262 15.45 33.39 -1.17
CA ASP A 262 15.29 33.28 -2.62
C ASP A 262 16.10 32.09 -3.17
N ALA A 263 15.45 31.24 -3.97
CA ALA A 263 16.05 30.02 -4.51
C ALA A 263 17.22 30.31 -5.46
N TRP A 264 17.22 31.45 -6.15
CA TRP A 264 18.34 31.86 -7.00
C TRP A 264 19.55 32.24 -6.14
N LYS A 265 19.34 32.97 -5.04
CA LYS A 265 20.42 33.30 -4.10
C LYS A 265 21.08 32.05 -3.53
N LEU A 266 20.29 31.05 -3.15
CA LEU A 266 20.81 29.76 -2.66
C LEU A 266 21.63 29.07 -3.73
N ARG A 267 21.13 29.06 -4.97
CA ARG A 267 21.82 28.44 -6.11
C ARG A 267 23.15 29.13 -6.44
N THR A 268 23.21 30.47 -6.37
CA THR A 268 24.42 31.23 -6.70
C THR A 268 25.35 31.45 -5.50
N GLY A 269 24.93 31.07 -4.30
CA GLY A 269 25.64 31.38 -3.05
C GLY A 269 25.65 32.88 -2.70
N ASP A 270 24.70 33.68 -3.22
CA ASP A 270 24.66 35.14 -3.02
C ASP A 270 23.99 35.52 -1.68
N ILE A 271 24.54 35.03 -0.59
CA ILE A 271 24.03 35.20 0.76
C ILE A 271 24.89 36.22 1.49
N LYS A 272 24.31 37.38 1.75
CA LYS A 272 25.08 38.58 2.11
C LYS A 272 24.90 39.01 3.55
N THR A 273 23.79 38.64 4.18
CA THR A 273 23.45 39.12 5.51
C THR A 273 23.59 38.00 6.53
N ASP A 274 24.04 38.36 7.73
CA ASP A 274 24.11 37.43 8.86
C ASP A 274 22.73 36.85 9.19
N GLU A 275 21.65 37.62 8.99
CA GLU A 275 20.27 37.16 9.16
C GLU A 275 19.88 36.06 8.16
N GLU A 276 20.28 36.16 6.88
CA GLU A 276 20.06 35.11 5.89
C GLU A 276 20.85 33.84 6.27
N PHE A 277 22.08 34.01 6.76
CA PHE A 277 22.90 32.88 7.20
C PHE A 277 22.31 32.16 8.41
N LEU A 278 21.82 32.91 9.41
CA LEU A 278 21.13 32.37 10.58
C LEU A 278 19.87 31.58 10.18
N ARG A 279 19.04 32.12 9.29
CA ARG A 279 17.85 31.41 8.78
C ARG A 279 18.19 30.09 8.09
N LEU A 280 19.31 30.02 7.37
CA LEU A 280 19.77 28.77 6.77
C LEU A 280 20.24 27.77 7.80
N GLN A 281 21.00 28.23 8.80
CA GLN A 281 21.47 27.35 9.86
C GLN A 281 20.29 26.73 10.62
N ASP A 282 19.28 27.53 10.95
CA ASP A 282 18.05 27.06 11.58
C ASP A 282 17.28 26.08 10.69
N SER A 283 17.23 26.36 9.38
CA SER A 283 16.60 25.49 8.39
C SER A 283 17.30 24.14 8.28
N MET A 284 18.63 24.14 8.28
CA MET A 284 19.44 22.94 8.25
C MET A 284 19.22 22.08 9.49
N ASP A 285 19.15 22.69 10.68
CA ASP A 285 18.84 21.99 11.92
C ASP A 285 17.45 21.32 11.87
N ARG A 286 16.41 22.04 11.41
CA ARG A 286 15.06 21.48 11.27
C ARG A 286 14.97 20.37 10.23
N LEU A 287 15.52 20.58 9.02
CA LEU A 287 15.45 19.61 7.93
C LEU A 287 16.28 18.35 8.21
N SER A 288 17.44 18.48 8.88
CA SER A 288 18.28 17.33 9.23
C SER A 288 17.62 16.35 10.22
N LYS A 289 16.67 16.84 11.04
CA LYS A 289 15.90 16.04 12.00
C LYS A 289 14.62 15.47 11.40
N ALA A 290 14.17 15.99 10.26
CA ALA A 290 12.92 15.58 9.65
C ALA A 290 13.08 14.19 8.99
N PRO A 291 12.19 13.22 9.23
CA PRO A 291 12.28 11.87 8.67
C PRO A 291 11.85 11.81 7.19
N ILE A 292 12.60 12.48 6.31
CA ILE A 292 12.36 12.52 4.86
C ILE A 292 13.40 11.65 4.15
N PHE A 293 12.94 10.71 3.32
CA PHE A 293 13.78 9.77 2.58
C PHE A 293 13.54 9.97 1.09
N ILE A 294 14.59 10.26 0.32
CA ILE A 294 14.50 10.55 -1.12
C ILE A 294 15.23 9.47 -1.90
N ASP A 295 14.59 8.96 -2.94
CA ASP A 295 15.15 8.08 -3.95
C ASP A 295 14.99 8.77 -5.32
N ASP A 296 16.11 9.15 -5.93
CA ASP A 296 16.19 9.81 -7.24
C ASP A 296 16.80 8.93 -8.34
N MET A 297 16.82 7.60 -8.14
CA MET A 297 17.37 6.66 -9.12
C MET A 297 16.58 6.71 -10.43
N ALA A 298 17.27 7.04 -11.52
CA ALA A 298 16.69 7.13 -12.86
C ALA A 298 16.16 5.76 -13.31
N GLY A 299 14.91 5.72 -13.77
CA GLY A 299 14.30 4.51 -14.32
C GLY A 299 13.81 3.50 -13.28
N ASN A 300 13.55 3.93 -12.04
CA ASN A 300 12.95 3.09 -11.01
C ASN A 300 11.71 2.34 -11.53
N GLY A 301 11.87 1.03 -11.66
CA GLY A 301 10.77 0.14 -12.02
C GLY A 301 9.75 0.09 -10.90
N LEU A 302 8.46 -0.04 -11.25
CA LEU A 302 7.35 -0.15 -10.30
C LEU A 302 7.61 -1.19 -9.19
N LEU A 303 8.29 -2.29 -9.52
CA LEU A 303 8.64 -3.36 -8.60
C LEU A 303 9.69 -2.92 -7.56
N GLN A 304 10.79 -2.32 -8.02
CA GLN A 304 11.85 -1.80 -7.14
C GLN A 304 11.29 -0.75 -6.17
N MET A 305 10.44 0.15 -6.69
CA MET A 305 9.75 1.15 -5.89
C MET A 305 8.93 0.53 -4.75
N ARG A 306 8.15 -0.53 -5.02
CA ARG A 306 7.38 -1.25 -4.00
C ARG A 306 8.29 -1.88 -2.95
N SER A 307 9.37 -2.53 -3.38
CA SER A 307 10.34 -3.17 -2.49
C SER A 307 11.03 -2.16 -1.58
N ALA A 308 11.45 -1.01 -2.12
CA ALA A 308 12.02 0.09 -1.37
C ALA A 308 11.02 0.69 -0.37
N ALA A 309 9.77 0.95 -0.78
CA ALA A 309 8.72 1.46 0.11
C ALA A 309 8.41 0.48 1.26
N ARG A 310 8.35 -0.83 0.99
CA ARG A 310 8.18 -1.87 2.02
C ARG A 310 9.34 -1.90 3.00
N LYS A 311 10.58 -1.81 2.49
CA LYS A 311 11.78 -1.75 3.33
C LYS A 311 11.73 -0.52 4.24
N LEU A 312 11.42 0.65 3.68
CA LEU A 312 11.28 1.90 4.43
C LEU A 312 10.17 1.83 5.48
N LYS A 313 9.03 1.18 5.18
CA LYS A 313 7.97 0.93 6.16
C LYS A 313 8.45 0.08 7.34
N ARG A 314 9.19 -0.99 7.08
CA ARG A 314 9.70 -1.89 8.13
C ARG A 314 10.78 -1.25 9.00
N GLU A 315 11.71 -0.51 8.39
CA GLU A 315 12.87 0.06 9.08
C GLU A 315 12.54 1.37 9.81
N HIS A 316 11.69 2.20 9.21
CA HIS A 316 11.46 3.57 9.66
C HIS A 316 9.99 3.93 9.90
N GLY A 317 9.04 3.01 9.69
CA GLY A 317 7.63 3.29 9.96
C GLY A 317 6.97 4.28 9.01
N LEU A 318 7.31 4.22 7.71
CA LEU A 318 6.75 5.03 6.62
C LEU A 318 5.27 5.40 6.83
N GLY A 319 4.95 6.70 6.78
CA GLY A 319 3.62 7.26 7.02
C GLY A 319 3.01 8.01 5.83
N LEU A 320 3.82 8.47 4.88
CA LEU A 320 3.37 9.06 3.61
C LEU A 320 4.35 8.68 2.50
N LEU A 321 3.83 8.31 1.33
CA LEU A 321 4.64 8.07 0.15
C LEU A 321 4.31 9.06 -0.97
N ILE A 322 5.31 9.71 -1.55
CA ILE A 322 5.17 10.64 -2.67
C ILE A 322 5.88 10.07 -3.89
N VAL A 323 5.24 10.14 -5.06
CA VAL A 323 5.81 9.68 -6.33
C VAL A 323 5.73 10.79 -7.39
N ASP A 324 6.87 11.32 -7.80
CA ASP A 324 7.01 12.41 -8.78
C ASP A 324 7.73 11.94 -10.06
N TYR A 325 7.06 11.52 -11.13
CA TYR A 325 5.62 11.46 -11.36
C TYR A 325 5.25 10.18 -12.13
N LEU A 326 3.96 9.79 -12.08
CA LEU A 326 3.48 8.48 -12.50
C LEU A 326 3.94 8.03 -13.89
N GLN A 327 3.88 8.92 -14.87
CA GLN A 327 4.16 8.60 -16.26
C GLN A 327 5.63 8.28 -16.55
N LEU A 328 6.56 8.52 -15.60
CA LEU A 328 7.97 8.13 -15.72
C LEU A 328 8.28 6.77 -15.10
N ILE A 329 7.30 6.14 -14.45
CA ILE A 329 7.49 4.81 -13.86
C ILE A 329 7.60 3.79 -14.98
N THR A 330 8.70 3.06 -14.99
CA THR A 330 8.93 1.97 -15.92
C THR A 330 8.30 0.68 -15.38
N THR A 331 7.83 -0.13 -16.31
CA THR A 331 7.24 -1.44 -16.06
C THR A 331 8.04 -2.46 -16.87
N PRO A 332 8.35 -3.65 -16.31
CA PRO A 332 9.15 -4.65 -17.02
C PRO A 332 8.44 -5.19 -18.28
N ARG A 333 7.11 -5.23 -18.27
CA ARG A 333 6.32 -5.58 -19.45
C ARG A 333 6.33 -4.46 -20.47
N ARG A 334 6.45 -4.82 -21.76
CA ARG A 334 6.17 -3.92 -22.87
C ARG A 334 4.66 -3.83 -23.09
N TYR A 335 4.12 -2.61 -23.08
CA TYR A 335 2.71 -2.35 -23.35
C TYR A 335 2.53 -1.79 -24.75
N GLU A 336 1.44 -2.16 -25.41
CA GLU A 336 1.05 -1.60 -26.70
C GLU A 336 0.58 -0.14 -26.57
N SER A 337 0.13 0.25 -25.38
CA SER A 337 -0.37 1.60 -25.11
C SER A 337 0.09 2.14 -23.74
N MET A 338 0.42 3.42 -23.71
CA MET A 338 0.67 4.16 -22.46
C MET A 338 -0.51 4.09 -21.50
N VAL A 339 -1.75 3.98 -22.03
CA VAL A 339 -2.97 3.83 -21.24
C VAL A 339 -2.91 2.60 -20.33
N GLN A 340 -2.54 1.45 -20.89
CA GLN A 340 -2.47 0.19 -20.15
C GLN A 340 -1.36 0.23 -19.11
N GLN A 341 -0.20 0.79 -19.46
CA GLN A 341 0.92 0.95 -18.54
C GLN A 341 0.51 1.80 -17.33
N VAL A 342 -0.09 2.97 -17.57
CA VAL A 342 -0.53 3.88 -16.51
C VAL A 342 -1.65 3.27 -15.66
N THR A 343 -2.54 2.47 -16.27
CA THR A 343 -3.58 1.71 -15.56
C THR A 343 -2.98 0.69 -14.59
N GLU A 344 -1.93 -0.02 -15.01
CA GLU A 344 -1.25 -0.98 -14.12
C GLU A 344 -0.56 -0.26 -12.97
N ILE A 345 0.12 0.84 -13.27
CA ILE A 345 0.79 1.69 -12.29
C ILE A 345 -0.21 2.19 -11.24
N SER A 346 -1.36 2.76 -11.65
CA SER A 346 -2.36 3.29 -10.71
C SER A 346 -2.93 2.20 -9.80
N ARG A 347 -3.28 1.04 -10.36
CA ARG A 347 -3.76 -0.12 -9.58
C ARG A 347 -2.71 -0.63 -8.59
N SER A 348 -1.46 -0.70 -9.04
CA SER A 348 -0.34 -1.16 -8.22
C SER A 348 -0.07 -0.20 -7.07
N LEU A 349 -0.10 1.11 -7.31
CA LEU A 349 0.06 2.12 -6.26
C LEU A 349 -1.11 2.14 -5.28
N LYS A 350 -2.35 1.98 -5.76
CA LYS A 350 -3.52 1.81 -4.86
C LYS A 350 -3.39 0.55 -4.01
N SER A 351 -2.91 -0.54 -4.59
CA SER A 351 -2.65 -1.78 -3.85
C SER A 351 -1.55 -1.58 -2.82
N LEU A 352 -0.46 -0.88 -3.16
CA LEU A 352 0.62 -0.54 -2.25
C LEU A 352 0.14 0.34 -1.09
N ALA A 353 -0.70 1.34 -1.36
CA ALA A 353 -1.30 2.20 -0.34
C ALA A 353 -2.06 1.39 0.71
N ARG A 354 -2.89 0.43 0.24
CA ARG A 354 -3.65 -0.49 1.10
C ARG A 354 -2.75 -1.48 1.84
N GLU A 355 -1.76 -2.04 1.15
CA GLU A 355 -0.83 -3.01 1.71
C GLU A 355 -0.01 -2.41 2.86
N LEU A 356 0.48 -1.18 2.69
CA LEU A 356 1.31 -0.50 3.68
C LEU A 356 0.51 0.31 4.71
N ASP A 357 -0.81 0.42 4.54
CA ASP A 357 -1.71 1.25 5.34
C ASP A 357 -1.21 2.72 5.46
N ILE A 358 -0.90 3.33 4.30
CA ILE A 358 -0.43 4.73 4.21
C ILE A 358 -1.11 5.47 3.04
N PRO A 359 -1.24 6.80 3.10
CA PRO A 359 -1.52 7.61 1.92
C PRO A 359 -0.37 7.52 0.89
N VAL A 360 -0.73 7.41 -0.38
CA VAL A 360 0.19 7.56 -1.52
C VAL A 360 -0.23 8.80 -2.31
N LEU A 361 0.61 9.84 -2.31
CA LEU A 361 0.46 11.04 -3.12
C LEU A 361 1.24 10.87 -4.44
N ALA A 362 0.52 10.59 -5.51
CA ALA A 362 1.08 10.38 -6.83
C ALA A 362 0.88 11.61 -7.71
N LEU A 363 1.98 12.12 -8.24
CA LEU A 363 1.97 13.28 -9.11
C LEU A 363 1.71 12.85 -10.54
N SER A 364 0.90 13.61 -11.28
CA SER A 364 0.55 13.31 -12.67
C SER A 364 0.63 14.56 -13.55
N GLN A 365 1.01 14.40 -14.81
CA GLN A 365 1.02 15.49 -15.77
C GLN A 365 -0.27 15.50 -16.60
N LEU A 366 -0.86 16.68 -16.77
CA LEU A 366 -2.07 16.86 -17.58
C LEU A 366 -1.80 16.88 -19.09
N SER A 367 -2.82 16.51 -19.89
CA SER A 367 -2.84 16.69 -21.35
C SER A 367 -2.58 18.15 -21.77
N ARG A 368 -2.02 18.34 -22.97
CA ARG A 368 -1.98 19.66 -23.62
C ARG A 368 -3.36 20.16 -24.05
N ALA A 369 -4.38 19.30 -24.10
CA ALA A 369 -5.75 19.67 -24.47
C ALA A 369 -6.36 20.75 -23.54
N VAL A 370 -5.93 20.81 -22.28
CA VAL A 370 -6.35 21.85 -21.32
C VAL A 370 -6.05 23.26 -21.84
N GLU A 371 -4.89 23.43 -22.48
CA GLU A 371 -4.44 24.73 -23.00
C GLU A 371 -5.30 25.19 -24.18
N GLN A 372 -5.76 24.26 -25.01
CA GLN A 372 -6.65 24.56 -26.14
C GLN A 372 -8.03 25.02 -25.67
N ARG A 373 -8.53 24.45 -24.58
CA ARG A 373 -9.82 24.81 -23.97
C ARG A 373 -9.75 26.12 -23.19
N GLN A 374 -8.55 26.62 -22.87
CA GLN A 374 -8.31 27.79 -22.01
C GLN A 374 -9.15 27.79 -20.72
N GLY A 375 -9.36 26.61 -20.15
CA GLY A 375 -10.26 26.41 -19.00
C GLY A 375 -9.62 25.63 -17.87
N GLU A 376 -10.34 25.55 -16.76
CA GLU A 376 -9.93 24.80 -15.57
C GLU A 376 -9.74 23.31 -15.90
N PRO A 377 -8.69 22.64 -15.38
CA PRO A 377 -8.50 21.20 -15.51
C PRO A 377 -9.69 20.40 -15.00
N ARG A 378 -9.98 19.29 -15.66
CA ARG A 378 -11.05 18.35 -15.31
C ARG A 378 -10.53 16.92 -15.33
N LEU A 379 -11.28 15.97 -14.79
CA LEU A 379 -10.90 14.55 -14.75
C LEU A 379 -10.53 13.99 -16.12
N SER A 380 -11.25 14.39 -17.19
CA SER A 380 -10.96 14.00 -18.57
C SER A 380 -9.57 14.41 -19.07
N ASP A 381 -8.94 15.41 -18.44
CA ASP A 381 -7.65 15.96 -18.85
C ASP A 381 -6.44 15.15 -18.34
N LEU A 382 -6.67 14.17 -17.47
CA LEU A 382 -5.63 13.25 -17.01
C LEU A 382 -5.04 12.40 -18.15
N ARG A 383 -5.61 12.46 -19.37
CA ARG A 383 -5.26 11.77 -20.64
C ARG A 383 -4.94 10.28 -20.49
N ASP A 384 -5.50 9.45 -21.37
CA ASP A 384 -5.07 8.06 -21.48
C ASP A 384 -5.28 7.26 -20.17
N SER A 385 -6.21 7.69 -19.29
CA SER A 385 -6.20 7.30 -17.87
C SER A 385 -7.55 7.33 -17.15
N GLY A 386 -8.65 6.95 -17.83
CA GLY A 386 -9.93 6.72 -17.14
C GLY A 386 -9.81 5.73 -15.96
N SER A 387 -8.78 4.87 -15.98
CA SER A 387 -8.36 4.01 -14.88
C SER A 387 -7.78 4.74 -13.68
N ILE A 388 -6.93 5.77 -13.86
CA ILE A 388 -6.44 6.59 -12.74
C ILE A 388 -7.63 7.22 -12.02
N GLU A 389 -8.58 7.76 -12.78
CA GLU A 389 -9.79 8.33 -12.22
C GLU A 389 -10.53 7.28 -11.39
N GLN A 390 -10.66 6.04 -11.85
CA GLN A 390 -11.36 4.97 -11.11
C GLN A 390 -10.61 4.53 -9.85
N ASP A 391 -9.29 4.38 -9.93
CA ASP A 391 -8.44 3.82 -8.87
C ASP A 391 -8.16 4.83 -7.75
N ALA A 392 -8.06 6.12 -8.07
CA ALA A 392 -7.78 7.18 -7.10
C ALA A 392 -8.95 7.41 -6.14
N ASP A 393 -8.68 7.67 -4.87
CA ASP A 393 -9.72 8.06 -3.91
C ASP A 393 -9.92 9.58 -3.91
N VAL A 394 -8.85 10.33 -4.17
CA VAL A 394 -8.87 11.78 -4.29
C VAL A 394 -8.11 12.22 -5.55
N VAL A 395 -8.68 13.14 -6.32
CA VAL A 395 -8.01 13.77 -7.48
C VAL A 395 -8.04 15.27 -7.30
N MET A 396 -6.85 15.87 -7.30
CA MET A 396 -6.62 17.30 -7.17
C MET A 396 -5.90 17.86 -8.39
N PHE A 397 -6.28 19.06 -8.82
CA PHE A 397 -5.59 19.80 -9.86
C PHE A 397 -5.02 21.11 -9.34
N ILE A 398 -3.83 21.48 -9.83
CA ILE A 398 -3.31 22.84 -9.67
C ILE A 398 -3.62 23.63 -10.94
N HIS A 399 -4.30 24.76 -10.75
CA HIS A 399 -4.60 25.69 -11.83
C HIS A 399 -4.14 27.11 -11.45
N ARG A 400 -3.26 27.67 -12.27
CA ARG A 400 -2.69 29.01 -12.09
C ARG A 400 -3.09 29.87 -13.27
N LYS A 401 -4.13 30.68 -13.07
CA LYS A 401 -4.73 31.53 -14.11
C LYS A 401 -3.72 32.53 -14.68
N ASP A 402 -2.94 33.14 -13.79
CA ASP A 402 -1.88 34.10 -14.08
C ASP A 402 -0.79 33.58 -15.05
N LYS A 403 -0.58 32.26 -15.10
CA LYS A 403 0.36 31.62 -16.04
C LYS A 403 -0.27 31.28 -17.39
N GLN A 404 -1.60 31.16 -17.47
CA GLN A 404 -2.30 30.75 -18.68
C GLN A 404 -2.92 31.94 -19.45
N GLN A 405 -3.33 33.00 -18.75
CA GLN A 405 -3.97 34.17 -19.35
C GLN A 405 -3.12 35.43 -19.16
N LYS A 406 -2.14 35.65 -20.04
CA LYS A 406 -1.18 36.77 -19.93
C LYS A 406 -1.80 38.19 -20.02
N ASN A 407 -3.08 38.33 -20.36
CA ASN A 407 -3.72 39.61 -20.72
C ASN A 407 -5.05 39.92 -19.99
N ALA A 408 -5.38 39.23 -18.89
CA ALA A 408 -6.60 39.54 -18.14
C ALA A 408 -6.30 40.58 -17.04
N GLU A 409 -6.74 41.82 -17.23
CA GLU A 409 -6.52 42.97 -16.31
C GLU A 409 -7.05 42.77 -14.87
N ASN A 410 -7.69 41.63 -14.55
CA ASN A 410 -8.36 41.34 -13.28
C ASN A 410 -7.91 40.04 -12.59
N GLU A 411 -6.80 39.40 -12.99
CA GLU A 411 -6.34 38.17 -12.35
C GLU A 411 -5.46 38.41 -11.12
N LYS A 412 -5.77 37.69 -10.02
CA LYS A 412 -4.94 37.69 -8.81
C LYS A 412 -3.60 37.02 -9.13
N THR A 413 -2.51 37.78 -9.09
CA THR A 413 -1.16 37.29 -9.38
C THR A 413 -0.69 36.30 -8.29
N ASN A 414 0.01 35.24 -8.71
CA ASN A 414 0.55 34.21 -7.82
C ASN A 414 -0.48 33.48 -6.95
N ILE A 415 -1.77 33.52 -7.31
CA ILE A 415 -2.79 32.70 -6.68
C ILE A 415 -2.98 31.43 -7.49
N ALA A 416 -2.90 30.29 -6.82
CA ALA A 416 -3.14 28.99 -7.38
C ALA A 416 -4.44 28.41 -6.83
N ASP A 417 -5.31 27.99 -7.73
CA ASP A 417 -6.48 27.20 -7.39
C ASP A 417 -6.09 25.74 -7.24
N ILE A 418 -6.42 25.16 -6.09
CA ILE A 418 -6.37 23.72 -5.88
C ILE A 418 -7.80 23.19 -6.01
N LEU A 419 -8.05 22.46 -7.09
CA LEU A 419 -9.35 21.94 -7.46
C LEU A 419 -9.44 20.47 -7.06
N ILE A 420 -10.28 20.13 -6.08
CA ILE A 420 -10.58 18.77 -5.67
C ILE A 420 -11.78 18.31 -6.51
N GLU A 421 -11.51 17.65 -7.63
CA GLU A 421 -12.53 17.21 -8.60
C GLU A 421 -13.09 15.82 -8.26
N LYS A 422 -12.33 15.00 -7.52
CA LYS A 422 -12.81 13.71 -6.98
C LYS A 422 -12.42 13.60 -5.52
N HIS A 423 -13.37 13.17 -4.69
CA HIS A 423 -13.13 12.78 -3.31
C HIS A 423 -14.13 11.70 -2.91
N ARG A 424 -13.65 10.46 -2.71
CA ARG A 424 -14.53 9.29 -2.53
C ARG A 424 -15.33 9.31 -1.22
N ASN A 425 -14.77 9.93 -0.18
CA ASN A 425 -15.26 9.82 1.20
C ASN A 425 -15.66 11.18 1.81
N GLY A 426 -16.07 12.16 0.99
CA GLY A 426 -16.22 13.55 1.44
C GLY A 426 -16.32 14.56 0.28
N PRO A 427 -16.27 15.87 0.56
CA PRO A 427 -16.67 16.89 -0.41
C PRO A 427 -15.59 17.18 -1.46
N THR A 428 -16.04 17.48 -2.68
CA THR A 428 -15.23 18.14 -3.71
C THR A 428 -15.15 19.65 -3.47
N GLY A 429 -14.44 20.35 -4.33
CA GLY A 429 -14.51 21.81 -4.42
C GLY A 429 -13.16 22.47 -4.63
N ARG A 430 -13.10 23.77 -4.37
CA ARG A 430 -11.96 24.62 -4.68
C ARG A 430 -11.44 25.31 -3.44
N LEU A 431 -10.14 25.52 -3.40
CA LEU A 431 -9.46 26.39 -2.45
C LEU A 431 -8.34 27.15 -3.16
N GLU A 432 -7.93 28.26 -2.58
CA GLU A 432 -6.89 29.14 -3.12
C GLU A 432 -5.67 29.09 -2.20
N LEU A 433 -4.48 28.94 -2.78
CA LEU A 433 -3.20 29.07 -2.11
C LEU A 433 -2.37 30.18 -2.79
N TYR A 434 -1.47 30.81 -2.04
CA TYR A 434 -0.49 31.72 -2.61
C TYR A 434 0.76 30.94 -3.01
N PHE A 435 1.28 31.16 -4.22
CA PHE A 435 2.52 30.56 -4.69
C PHE A 435 3.65 31.59 -4.71
N ASP A 436 4.62 31.44 -3.81
CA ASP A 436 5.83 32.26 -3.79
C ASP A 436 6.82 31.74 -4.84
N GLU A 437 6.89 32.41 -6.00
CA GLU A 437 7.76 31.98 -7.10
C GLU A 437 9.24 32.01 -6.74
N LYS A 438 9.67 32.99 -5.93
CA LYS A 438 11.08 33.18 -5.58
C LYS A 438 11.59 32.04 -4.72
N ARG A 439 10.72 31.47 -3.90
CA ARG A 439 11.04 30.38 -2.96
C ARG A 439 10.49 29.02 -3.42
N SER A 440 9.72 29.02 -4.52
CA SER A 440 9.06 27.83 -5.09
C SER A 440 8.22 27.05 -4.08
N THR A 441 7.39 27.75 -3.28
CA THR A 441 6.58 27.19 -2.19
C THR A 441 5.15 27.75 -2.19
N PHE A 442 4.21 26.98 -1.65
CA PHE A 442 2.83 27.39 -1.42
C PHE A 442 2.60 27.84 0.03
N LEU A 443 1.76 28.86 0.19
CA LEU A 443 1.37 29.41 1.49
C LEU A 443 -0.15 29.47 1.62
N ASN A 444 -0.63 29.32 2.86
CA ASN A 444 -2.04 29.55 3.19
C ASN A 444 -2.41 31.01 2.92
N LEU A 445 -3.58 31.24 2.33
CA LEU A 445 -4.21 32.56 2.28
C LEU A 445 -5.06 32.74 3.53
N GLU A 446 -4.84 33.83 4.27
CA GLU A 446 -5.78 34.29 5.29
C GLU A 446 -7.03 34.82 4.58
N LYS A 447 -8.18 34.17 4.79
CA LYS A 447 -9.48 34.74 4.46
C LYS A 447 -10.03 35.34 5.75
N ASP A 448 -10.37 36.63 5.71
CA ASP A 448 -11.21 37.23 6.75
C ASP A 448 -12.54 36.47 6.78
N ASP A 449 -12.77 35.69 7.84
CA ASP A 449 -13.98 34.88 8.05
C ASP A 449 -15.24 35.73 8.32
N SER A 450 -15.24 37.02 7.96
CA SER A 450 -16.32 37.96 8.24
C SER A 450 -17.49 37.93 7.24
N TYR A 451 -17.47 37.07 6.22
CA TYR A 451 -18.47 37.08 5.12
C TYR A 451 -19.28 35.79 4.91
N THR A 452 -19.17 34.77 5.77
CA THR A 452 -19.95 33.52 5.67
C THR A 452 -20.90 33.27 6.85
N ALA A 453 -21.19 34.27 7.68
CA ALA A 453 -22.31 34.24 8.61
C ALA A 453 -23.57 34.80 7.94
N GLY A 454 -24.14 34.07 6.97
CA GLY A 454 -25.26 34.61 6.20
C GLY A 454 -25.92 33.68 5.20
N ALA A 455 -26.22 32.43 5.57
CA ALA A 455 -27.25 31.62 4.91
C ALA A 455 -27.60 30.40 5.79
N ASN A 456 -28.57 30.56 6.69
CA ASN A 456 -29.29 29.42 7.26
C ASN A 456 -30.06 28.73 6.13
N ALA A 457 -29.47 27.69 5.53
CA ALA A 457 -30.25 26.68 4.82
C ALA A 457 -30.79 25.69 5.88
N PRO A 458 -32.10 25.39 5.91
CA PRO A 458 -32.62 24.45 6.88
C PRO A 458 -32.02 23.07 6.62
N ALA A 459 -31.53 22.42 7.69
CA ALA A 459 -31.08 21.05 7.65
C ALA A 459 -32.23 20.14 7.22
N TYR A 460 -32.05 19.43 6.10
CA TYR A 460 -32.94 18.36 5.69
C TYR A 460 -32.72 17.16 6.61
N ASP A 461 -33.71 16.87 7.46
CA ASP A 461 -33.75 15.69 8.32
C ASP A 461 -34.61 14.60 7.65
N PRO A 462 -34.01 13.51 7.14
CA PRO A 462 -34.73 12.45 6.44
C PRO A 462 -35.53 11.53 7.38
N PHE A 463 -35.58 11.78 8.70
CA PHE A 463 -36.25 10.92 9.69
C PHE A 463 -37.36 11.59 10.49
N LYS A 464 -37.88 12.74 10.05
CA LYS A 464 -39.16 13.22 10.57
C LYS A 464 -40.29 12.33 10.05
N GLU A 465 -40.68 11.37 10.88
CA GLU A 465 -41.92 10.61 10.77
C GLU A 465 -43.09 11.57 10.53
N GLY A 466 -43.89 11.26 9.50
CA GLY A 466 -45.10 12.00 9.20
C GLY A 466 -46.13 11.73 10.28
N ASP A 467 -46.63 12.81 10.89
CA ASP A 467 -47.85 12.77 11.67
C ASP A 467 -49.01 12.35 10.75
N GLU A 468 -49.55 11.16 11.04
CA GLU A 468 -50.84 10.71 10.54
C GLU A 468 -51.96 11.61 11.09
N ASN A 469 -52.89 11.95 10.20
CA ASN A 469 -54.20 12.53 10.45
C ASN A 469 -54.77 12.30 11.88
N PHE A 470 -55.03 13.37 12.63
CA PHE A 470 -56.36 13.97 12.85
C PHE A 470 -56.29 15.25 13.68
#